data_AF-A0A970AIT7-F1
#
_entry.id   AF-A0A970AIT7-F1
#
_cell.length_a   1.000
_cell.length_b   1.000
_cell.length_c   1.000
_cell.angle_alpha   90.00
_cell.angle_beta   90.00
_cell.angle_gamma   90.00
#
_symmetry.space_group_name_H-M   'P 1'
#
loop_
_entity.id
_entity.type
_entity.pdbx_description
1 polymer ?
#
loop_
_entity_poly.entity_id
_entity_poly.type
_entity_poly.pdbx_seq_one_letter_code
_entity_poly.pdbx_strand_id
1 'polypeptide(L)'
;MAISFLQPWFLLLLLPAAALLWRYSGKNRYPSGTLLPVRLCRGLFFLLLILALARPQLVQTFSGRSVIFLVDRSRSVETGP
;
A
#
# COMPACT_ATOMS: atom_id res chain seq x y z
N MET A 1 11.87 5.57 -2.31
CA MET A 1 10.50 5.09 -2.54
C MET A 1 9.99 4.51 -1.24
N ALA A 2 8.92 5.08 -0.69
CA ALA A 2 8.30 4.59 0.52
C ALA A 2 6.95 3.94 0.16
N ILE A 3 6.68 2.77 0.71
CA ILE A 3 5.35 2.16 0.63
C ILE A 3 4.50 2.85 1.68
N SER A 4 3.49 3.60 1.24
CA SER A 4 2.52 4.24 2.12
C SER A 4 1.16 3.60 1.90
N PHE A 5 0.33 3.59 2.95
CA PHE A 5 -1.06 3.15 2.87
C PHE A 5 -1.93 4.36 3.18
N LEU A 6 -2.88 4.68 2.31
CA LEU A 6 -3.81 5.80 2.58
C LEU A 6 -4.71 5.50 3.78
N GLN A 7 -5.07 4.22 3.98
CA GLN A 7 -6.02 3.81 4.99
C GLN A 7 -5.46 2.58 5.73
N PRO A 8 -4.47 2.77 6.62
CA PRO A 8 -3.78 1.67 7.29
C PRO A 8 -4.70 0.85 8.21
N TRP A 9 -5.80 1.44 8.69
CA TRP A 9 -6.77 0.79 9.56
C TRP A 9 -7.42 -0.45 8.91
N PHE A 10 -7.53 -0.50 7.59
CA PHE A 10 -8.09 -1.67 6.91
C PHE A 10 -7.20 -2.91 7.04
N LEU A 11 -5.91 -2.76 7.36
CA LEU A 11 -5.06 -3.90 7.68
C LEU A 11 -5.54 -4.64 8.94
N LEU A 12 -6.28 -3.97 9.85
CA LEU A 12 -6.90 -4.65 10.99
C LEU A 12 -7.92 -5.71 10.55
N LEU A 13 -8.50 -5.62 9.35
CA LEU A 13 -9.38 -6.67 8.81
C LEU A 13 -8.65 -7.99 8.56
N LEU A 14 -7.31 -8.03 8.57
CA LEU A 14 -6.56 -9.29 8.52
C LEU A 14 -6.87 -10.19 9.71
N LEU A 15 -7.10 -9.62 10.91
CA LEU A 15 -7.44 -10.36 12.11
C LEU A 15 -8.78 -11.12 11.98
N PRO A 16 -9.92 -10.45 11.68
CA PRO A 16 -11.18 -11.15 11.49
C PRO A 16 -11.16 -12.04 10.25
N ALA A 17 -10.44 -11.70 9.18
CA ALA A 17 -10.29 -12.58 8.02
C ALA A 17 -9.57 -13.89 8.37
N ALA A 18 -8.47 -13.81 9.13
CA ALA A 18 -7.75 -14.99 9.62
C ALA A 18 -8.63 -15.83 10.57
N ALA A 19 -9.38 -15.18 11.46
CA ALA A 19 -10.32 -15.85 12.36
C ALA A 19 -11.43 -16.59 11.59
N LEU A 20 -11.98 -15.98 10.54
CA LEU A 20 -12.97 -16.61 9.67
C LEU A 20 -12.38 -17.80 8.91
N LEU A 21 -11.17 -17.67 8.35
CA LEU A 21 -10.49 -18.76 7.66
C LEU A 21 -10.19 -19.94 8.61
N TRP A 22 -9.85 -19.66 9.86
CA TRP A 22 -9.63 -20.69 10.88
C TRP A 22 -10.94 -21.36 11.33
N ARG A 23 -11.99 -20.56 11.57
CA ARG A 23 -13.30 -21.08 12.00
C ARG A 23 -13.99 -21.90 10.92
N TYR A 24 -13.89 -21.46 9.65
CA TYR A 24 -14.50 -22.13 8.50
C TYR A 24 -13.51 -23.03 7.73
N SER A 25 -12.55 -23.61 8.46
CA SER A 25 -11.47 -24.44 7.91
C SER A 25 -11.93 -25.79 7.30
N GLY A 26 -13.22 -26.10 7.39
CA GLY A 26 -13.89 -27.09 6.53
C GLY A 26 -13.37 -28.53 6.66
N LYS A 27 -12.86 -28.91 7.84
CA LYS A 27 -12.24 -30.24 8.09
C LYS A 27 -13.09 -31.44 7.63
N ASN A 28 -14.42 -31.32 7.65
CA ASN A 28 -15.35 -32.39 7.22
C ASN A 28 -15.84 -32.28 5.76
N ARG A 29 -15.57 -31.19 5.04
CA ARG A 29 -16.19 -30.93 3.72
C ARG A 29 -15.29 -31.26 2.54
N TYR A 30 -13.98 -31.40 2.76
CA TYR A 30 -13.01 -31.61 1.69
C TYR A 30 -12.11 -32.82 1.95
N PRO A 31 -11.74 -33.59 0.91
CA PRO A 31 -10.79 -34.68 1.04
C PRO A 31 -9.42 -34.15 1.48
N SER A 32 -8.71 -34.94 2.29
CA SER A 32 -7.53 -34.57 3.08
C SER A 32 -6.36 -33.95 2.28
N GLY A 33 -6.29 -34.16 0.96
CA GLY A 33 -5.27 -33.57 0.08
C GLY A 33 -5.60 -32.19 -0.52
N THR A 34 -6.87 -31.76 -0.50
CA THR A 34 -7.31 -30.52 -1.19
C THR A 34 -7.46 -29.32 -0.25
N LEU A 35 -7.33 -29.55 1.06
CA LEU A 35 -7.56 -28.53 2.09
C LEU A 35 -6.53 -27.38 2.03
N LEU A 36 -5.27 -27.70 1.75
CA LEU A 36 -4.18 -26.72 1.73
C LEU A 36 -4.33 -25.70 0.58
N PRO A 37 -4.47 -26.10 -0.70
CA PRO A 37 -4.61 -25.13 -1.79
C PRO A 37 -5.89 -24.30 -1.68
N VAL A 38 -7.01 -24.89 -1.24
CA VAL A 38 -8.26 -24.14 -1.05
C VAL A 38 -8.12 -23.07 0.04
N ARG A 39 -7.44 -23.39 1.15
CA ARG A 39 -7.15 -22.40 2.21
C ARG A 39 -6.22 -21.29 1.73
N LEU A 40 -5.15 -21.64 1.01
CA LEU A 40 -4.22 -20.67 0.47
C LEU A 40 -4.91 -19.73 -0.52
N CYS A 41 -5.72 -20.29 -1.44
CA CYS A 41 -6.44 -19.50 -2.44
C CYS A 41 -7.45 -18.55 -1.77
N ARG A 42 -8.25 -19.03 -0.81
CA ARG A 42 -9.16 -18.16 -0.03
C ARG A 42 -8.41 -17.10 0.76
N GLY A 43 -7.31 -17.46 1.42
CA GLY A 43 -6.46 -16.52 2.15
C GLY A 43 -5.89 -15.44 1.23
N LEU A 44 -5.42 -15.83 0.05
CA LEU A 44 -4.91 -14.92 -0.97
C LEU A 44 -6.00 -13.95 -1.46
N PHE A 45 -7.22 -14.44 -1.68
CA PHE A 45 -8.35 -13.58 -2.04
C PHE A 45 -8.64 -12.54 -0.97
N PHE A 46 -8.76 -12.94 0.30
CA PHE A 46 -8.98 -11.98 1.39
C PHE A 46 -7.82 -10.99 1.53
N LEU A 47 -6.57 -11.46 1.43
CA LEU A 47 -5.38 -10.61 1.47
C LEU A 47 -5.43 -9.55 0.37
N LEU A 48 -5.66 -9.95 -0.88
CA LEU A 48 -5.74 -9.04 -2.02
C LEU A 48 -6.87 -8.01 -1.86
N LEU A 49 -8.03 -8.44 -1.35
CA LEU A 49 -9.17 -7.57 -1.12
C LEU A 49 -8.88 -6.53 -0.03
N ILE A 50 -8.27 -6.96 1.07
CA ILE A 50 -7.87 -6.06 2.17
C ILE A 50 -6.79 -5.10 1.69
N LEU A 51 -5.82 -5.57 0.89
CA LEU A 51 -4.76 -4.72 0.35
C LEU A 51 -5.34 -3.69 -0.63
N ALA A 52 -6.25 -4.09 -1.51
CA ALA A 52 -6.97 -3.18 -2.39
C ALA A 52 -7.72 -2.08 -1.61
N LEU A 53 -8.31 -2.45 -0.46
CA LEU A 53 -9.00 -1.52 0.44
C LEU A 53 -8.03 -0.59 1.18
N ALA A 54 -6.88 -1.08 1.61
CA ALA A 54 -5.83 -0.31 2.27
C ALA A 54 -5.14 0.71 1.33
N ARG A 55 -5.36 0.56 0.01
CA ARG A 55 -4.84 1.44 -1.05
C ARG A 55 -3.32 1.65 -0.92
N PRO A 56 -2.50 0.61 -1.17
CA PRO A 56 -1.05 0.74 -1.18
C PRO A 56 -0.63 1.74 -2.25
N GLN A 57 0.21 2.69 -1.86
CA GLN A 57 0.75 3.71 -2.74
C GLN A 57 2.27 3.64 -2.72
N LEU A 58 2.85 3.62 -3.90
CA LEU A 58 4.29 3.77 -4.06
C LEU A 58 4.61 5.27 -4.09
N VAL A 59 4.98 5.80 -2.92
CA VAL A 59 5.33 7.22 -2.82
C VAL A 59 6.77 7.38 -3.30
N GLN A 60 6.91 8.06 -4.43
CA GLN A 60 8.20 8.49 -4.93
C GLN A 60 8.62 9.72 -4.11
N THR A 61 9.62 9.54 -3.26
CA THR A 61 10.23 10.64 -2.49
C THR A 61 10.94 11.57 -3.47
N PHE A 62 10.26 12.65 -3.86
CA PHE A 62 10.87 13.70 -4.67
C PHE A 62 11.81 14.49 -3.76
N SER A 63 13.12 14.32 -3.95
CA SER A 63 14.12 15.16 -3.30
C SER A 63 14.17 16.49 -4.08
N GLY A 64 13.17 17.32 -3.85
CA GLY A 64 13.09 18.65 -4.48
C GLY A 64 14.29 19.47 -4.02
N ARG A 65 15.25 19.71 -4.92
CA ARG A 65 16.29 20.72 -4.66
C ARG A 65 15.59 22.06 -4.47
N SER A 66 15.77 22.66 -3.29
CA SER A 66 15.39 24.05 -3.06
C SER A 66 16.31 24.91 -3.91
N VAL A 67 15.78 25.51 -4.97
CA VAL A 67 16.48 26.50 -5.78
C VAL A 67 16.01 27.86 -5.32
N ILE A 68 16.92 28.61 -4.68
CA ILE A 68 16.67 29.99 -4.29
C ILE A 68 17.25 30.86 -5.40
N PHE A 69 16.38 31.57 -6.12
CA PHE A 69 16.80 32.56 -7.11
C PHE A 69 17.04 33.88 -6.39
N LEU A 70 18.31 34.29 -6.31
CA LEU A 70 18.68 35.63 -5.88
C LEU A 70 18.77 36.51 -7.13
N VAL A 71 17.82 37.44 -7.28
CA VAL A 71 17.79 38.37 -8.42
C VAL A 71 18.23 39.73 -7.93
N ASP A 72 19.31 40.24 -8.52
CA ASP A 72 19.73 41.62 -8.28
C ASP A 72 18.80 42.59 -9.04
N ARG A 73 18.31 43.60 -8.33
CA ARG A 73 17.41 44.67 -8.83
C ARG A 73 18.12 46.02 -8.91
N SER A 74 19.45 46.03 -8.86
CA SER A 74 20.23 47.25 -8.96
C SER A 74 20.08 47.92 -10.33
N ARG A 75 20.11 49.27 -10.35
CA ARG A 75 20.04 50.06 -11.60
C ARG A 75 21.16 49.72 -12.61
N SER A 76 22.27 49.14 -12.16
CA SER A 76 23.36 48.65 -13.01
C SER A 76 23.00 47.43 -13.85
N VAL A 77 21.93 46.71 -13.49
CA VAL A 77 21.47 45.50 -14.19
C VAL A 77 20.36 45.82 -15.20
N GLU A 78 19.65 46.95 -15.05
CA GLU A 78 18.64 47.42 -16.03
C GLU A 78 19.26 47.76 -17.40
N THR A 79 20.56 48.03 -17.44
CA THR A 79 21.35 48.30 -18.65
C THR A 79 22.23 47.11 -19.04
N GLY A 80 21.59 45.95 -19.27
CA GLY A 80 22.21 44.86 -20.02
C GLY A 80 22.16 45.11 -21.54
N PRO A 81 23.04 44.50 -22.36
CA PRO A 81 23.12 44.71 -23.81
C PRO A 81 21.84 44.35 -24.57
#